data_AF-A0A7G9BHZ6-F1
#
_entry.id   AF-A0A7G9BHZ6-F1
#
_cell.length_a   1.000
_cell.length_b   1.000
_cell.length_c   1.000
_cell.angle_alpha   90.00
_cell.angle_beta   90.00
_cell.angle_gamma   90.00
#
_symmetry.space_group_name_H-M   'P 1'
#
loop_
_entity.id
_entity.type
_entity.pdbx_description
1 polymer ?
#
loop_
_entity_poly.entity_id
_entity_poly.type
_entity_poly.pdbx_seq_one_letter_code
_entity_poly.pdbx_strand_id
1 'polypeptide(L)' 'MPVMLSAVVEAKKEELGVTQKGLASILGIGAPKLSQILNGKRDPDVGFLKSLHQKLGIDGNFILEKV' A
#
# COMPACT_ATOMS: atom_id res chain seq x y z
N MET A 1 6.28 -7.24 -9.67
CA MET A 1 6.12 -5.90 -9.06
C MET A 1 7.45 -5.44 -8.51
N PRO A 2 7.88 -4.19 -8.73
CA PRO A 2 9.12 -3.75 -8.14
C PRO A 2 8.91 -3.72 -6.63
N VAL A 3 9.83 -4.36 -5.91
CA VAL A 3 9.98 -4.41 -4.45
C VAL A 3 9.83 -3.02 -3.78
N MET A 4 9.92 -1.94 -4.56
CA MET A 4 9.79 -0.55 -4.16
C MET A 4 8.41 -0.16 -3.59
N LEU A 5 7.28 -0.46 -4.26
CA LEU A 5 5.98 0.05 -3.78
C LEU A 5 5.53 -0.67 -2.51
N SER A 6 5.72 -1.99 -2.43
CA SER A 6 5.46 -2.75 -1.21
C SER A 6 6.38 -2.32 -0.07
N ALA A 7 7.67 -2.07 -0.33
CA ALA A 7 8.60 -1.54 0.67
C ALA A 7 8.17 -0.17 1.21
N VAL A 8 7.65 0.73 0.36
CA VAL A 8 7.13 2.03 0.81
C VAL A 8 5.90 1.85 1.71
N VAL A 9 5.02 0.91 1.37
CA VAL A 9 3.84 0.60 2.20
C VAL A 9 4.26 -0.02 3.53
N GLU A 10 5.27 -0.89 3.57
CA GLU A 10 5.82 -1.44 4.80
C GLU A 10 6.53 -0.39 5.66
N ALA A 11 7.33 0.49 5.06
CA ALA A 11 7.94 1.60 5.78
C ALA A 11 6.88 2.52 6.40
N LYS A 12 5.78 2.81 5.69
CA LYS A 12 4.66 3.59 6.23
C LYS A 12 3.95 2.88 7.37
N LYS A 13 3.81 1.55 7.29
CA LYS A 13 3.25 0.73 8.39
C LYS A 13 4.08 0.92 9.67
N GLU A 14 5.40 0.85 9.55
CA GLU A 14 6.34 0.99 10.66
C GLU A 14 6.36 2.41 11.21
N GLU A 15 6.44 3.43 10.34
CA GLU A 15 6.36 4.86 10.71
C GLU A 15 5.10 5.20 11.51
N LEU A 16 3.96 4.61 11.13
CA LEU A 16 2.68 4.80 11.80
C LEU A 16 2.52 3.93 13.07
N GLY A 17 3.42 2.97 13.31
CA GLY A 17 3.32 2.04 14.45
C GLY A 17 2.09 1.14 14.42
N VAL A 18 1.56 0.82 13.23
CA VAL A 18 0.32 0.04 13.08
C VAL A 18 0.60 -1.40 12.65
N THR A 19 -0.34 -2.31 12.96
CA THR A 19 -0.31 -3.65 12.37
C THR A 19 -0.69 -3.60 10.89
N GLN A 20 -0.38 -4.64 10.11
CA GLN A 20 -0.84 -4.74 8.72
C GLN A 20 -2.38 -4.71 8.63
N LYS A 21 -3.09 -5.28 9.60
CA LYS A 21 -4.56 -5.17 9.69
C LYS A 21 -4.99 -3.72 9.93
N GLY A 22 -4.30 -2.99 10.81
CA GLY A 22 -4.54 -1.57 11.05
C GLY A 22 -4.32 -0.73 9.80
N LEU A 23 -3.23 -0.98 9.06
CA LEU A 23 -2.96 -0.31 7.79
C LEU A 23 -4.05 -0.60 6.75
N ALA A 24 -4.53 -1.84 6.67
CA ALA A 24 -5.64 -2.19 5.77
C ALA A 24 -6.90 -1.37 6.10
N SER A 25 -7.22 -1.17 7.39
CA SER A 25 -8.31 -0.30 7.83
C SER A 25 -8.10 1.17 7.42
N ILE A 26 -6.88 1.70 7.57
CA ILE A 26 -6.53 3.08 7.15
C ILE A 26 -6.74 3.25 5.63
N LEU A 27 -6.31 2.25 4.86
CA LEU A 27 -6.43 2.22 3.40
C LEU A 27 -7.85 1.92 2.90
N GLY A 28 -8.78 1.55 3.80
CA GLY A 28 -10.15 1.18 3.44
C GLY A 28 -10.24 -0.10 2.61
N ILE A 29 -9.32 -1.05 2.81
CA ILE A 29 -9.28 -2.32 2.08
C ILE A 29 -9.30 -3.52 3.02
N GLY A 30 -9.68 -4.69 2.51
CA GLY A 30 -9.60 -5.93 3.27
C GLY A 30 -8.14 -6.31 3.59
N ALA A 31 -7.87 -6.74 4.82
CA ALA A 31 -6.55 -7.25 5.22
C ALA A 31 -6.03 -8.40 4.31
N PRO A 32 -6.87 -9.32 3.80
CA PRO A 32 -6.42 -10.31 2.82
C PRO A 32 -5.92 -9.68 1.52
N LYS A 33 -6.61 -8.64 1.02
CA LYS A 33 -6.21 -7.91 -0.20
C LYS A 33 -4.83 -7.27 -0.01
N LEU A 34 -4.62 -6.57 1.11
CA LEU A 34 -3.32 -5.97 1.41
C LEU A 34 -2.22 -7.03 1.49
N SER A 35 -2.46 -8.14 2.17
CA SER A 35 -1.49 -9.25 2.29
C SER A 35 -1.12 -9.84 0.93
N GLN A 36 -2.09 -10.07 0.06
CA GLN A 36 -1.82 -10.58 -1.28
C GLN A 36 -0.98 -9.61 -2.11
N ILE A 37 -1.22 -8.30 -1.99
CA ILE A 37 -0.43 -7.27 -2.68
C ILE A 37 1.01 -7.25 -2.17
N LEU A 38 1.21 -7.16 -0.85
CA LEU A 38 2.55 -7.11 -0.26
C LEU A 38 3.39 -8.36 -0.55
N ASN A 39 2.75 -9.53 -0.64
CA ASN A 39 3.42 -10.80 -0.94
C ASN A 39 3.52 -11.11 -2.44
N GLY A 40 3.15 -10.18 -3.31
CA GLY A 40 3.25 -10.37 -4.76
C GLY A 40 2.22 -11.33 -5.37
N LYS A 41 1.24 -11.80 -4.60
CA LYS A 41 0.19 -12.74 -5.04
C LYS A 41 -0.97 -12.05 -5.79
N ARG A 42 -1.05 -10.73 -5.71
CA ARG A 42 -2.06 -9.91 -6.39
C ARG A 42 -1.44 -8.57 -6.79
N ASP A 43 -1.67 -8.14 -8.02
CA ASP A 43 -1.26 -6.81 -8.44
C ASP A 43 -2.14 -5.71 -7.80
N PRO A 44 -1.54 -4.56 -7.44
CA PRO A 44 -2.29 -3.42 -6.93
C PRO A 44 -3.20 -2.86 -8.01
N ASP A 45 -4.47 -2.65 -7.66
CA ASP A 45 -5.44 -2.01 -8.54
C ASP A 45 -5.45 -0.49 -8.33
N VAL A 46 -6.08 0.23 -9.27
CA VAL A 46 -6.21 1.70 -9.20
C VAL A 46 -6.84 2.17 -7.89
N GLY A 47 -7.76 1.39 -7.31
CA GLY A 47 -8.37 1.70 -6.02
C GLY A 47 -7.36 1.69 -4.87
N PHE A 48 -6.48 0.67 -4.84
CA PHE A 48 -5.37 0.61 -3.91
C PHE A 48 -4.38 1.77 -4.11
N LEU A 49 -3.96 2.04 -5.35
CA LEU A 49 -3.03 3.13 -5.64
C LEU A 49 -3.60 4.50 -5.22
N LYS A 50 -4.89 4.74 -5.47
CA LYS A 50 -5.59 5.94 -5.00
C LYS A 50 -5.61 6.05 -3.48
N SER A 51 -5.80 4.94 -2.76
CA SER A 51 -5.81 4.99 -1.29
C SER A 51 -4.44 5.28 -0.70
N LEU A 52 -3.34 4.83 -1.35
CA LEU A 52 -1.97 5.22 -0.96
C LEU A 52 -1.79 6.75 -1.00
N HIS A 53 -2.21 7.40 -2.09
CA HIS A 53 -2.14 8.84 -2.20
C HIS A 53 -3.05 9.54 -1.19
N GLN A 54 -4.33 9.16 -1.15
CA GLN A 54 -5.34 9.87 -0.35
C GLN A 54 -5.22 9.66 1.16
N LYS A 55 -4.70 8.50 1.61
CA LYS A 55 -4.66 8.12 3.03
C LYS A 55 -3.27 8.19 3.63
N LEU A 56 -2.22 7.96 2.82
CA LEU A 56 -0.83 7.99 3.31
C LEU A 56 -0.05 9.18 2.77
N GLY A 57 -0.64 10.03 1.92
CA GLY A 57 0.01 11.21 1.36
C GLY A 57 1.17 10.88 0.42
N ILE A 58 1.22 9.66 -0.12
CA ILE A 58 2.27 9.26 -1.07
C ILE A 58 2.05 10.02 -2.38
N ASP A 59 3.12 10.61 -2.91
CA ASP A 59 3.04 11.38 -4.15
C ASP A 59 2.50 10.53 -5.32
N GLY A 60 1.58 11.10 -6.09
CA GLY A 60 0.93 10.39 -7.19
C GLY A 60 1.89 10.06 -8.33
N ASN A 61 2.83 10.95 -8.64
CA ASN A 61 3.82 10.70 -9.69
C ASN A 61 4.79 9.60 -9.24
N PHE A 62 5.21 9.62 -7.97
CA PHE A 62 5.99 8.53 -7.38
C PHE A 62 5.29 7.18 -7.51
N ILE A 63 3.97 7.10 -7.27
CA ILE A 63 3.21 5.88 -7.45
C ILE A 63 3.25 5.43 -8.93
N LEU A 64 3.01 6.35 -9.87
CA LEU A 64 2.96 6.06 -11.31
C LEU A 64 4.31 5.63 -11.88
N GLU A 65 5.42 6.14 -11.38
CA GLU A 65 6.77 5.75 -11.79
C GLU A 65 7.19 4.35 -11.31
N LYS A 66 6.47 3.81 -10.32
CA LYS A 66 6.82 2.56 -9.63
C LYS A 66 5.83 1.42 -9.86
N VAL A 67 4.79 1.63 -10.68
CA VAL A 67 3.80 0.60 -11.05
C VAL A 67 4.12 -0.06 -12.37
#